data_AF-A0A6H0ZVT4-F1
#
_entry.id   AF-A0A6H0ZVT4-F1
#
_cell.length_a   1.000
_cell.length_b   1.000
_cell.length_c   1.000
_cell.angle_alpha   90.00
_cell.angle_beta   90.00
_cell.angle_gamma   90.00
#
_symmetry.space_group_name_H-M   'P 1'
#
loop_
_entity.id
_entity.type
_entity.pdbx_description
1 polymer ?
#
loop_
_entity_poly.entity_id
_entity_poly.type
_entity_poly.pdbx_seq_one_letter_code
_entity_poly.pdbx_strand_id
1 'polypeptide(L)'
;MSITVQRTIPAERMRQFHQMVDRWLEEGPIKLATNATITAMENAGIPKAEQAAIIEDRDIIMKYNMRLGVISEVFGPAIEKAVGSYRSGSEAQDEIARLIVTAMGLRQDDDSELVTFTFTTQSEADVFEKAT
;
A
#
# COMPACT_ATOMS: atom_id res chain seq x y z
N MET A 1 9.86 22.66 5.34
CA MET A 1 10.02 22.47 3.88
C MET A 1 9.97 20.97 3.65
N SER A 2 9.17 20.49 2.69
CA SER A 2 9.05 19.06 2.36
C SER A 2 9.73 18.78 1.03
N ILE A 3 10.42 17.65 0.91
CA ILE A 3 11.17 17.25 -0.29
C ILE A 3 10.45 16.06 -0.91
N THR A 4 10.03 16.17 -2.16
CA THR A 4 9.31 15.08 -2.85
C THR A 4 10.23 14.35 -3.80
N VAL A 5 10.26 13.02 -3.71
CA VAL A 5 10.97 12.15 -4.67
C VAL A 5 9.96 11.20 -5.29
N GLN A 6 9.98 11.09 -6.62
CA GLN A 6 9.07 10.22 -7.36
C GLN A 6 9.81 8.99 -7.87
N ARG A 7 9.19 7.82 -7.74
CA ARG A 7 9.69 6.55 -8.26
C ARG A 7 8.57 5.72 -8.85
N THR A 8 8.87 4.95 -9.88
CA THR A 8 7.89 4.17 -10.61
C THR A 8 7.93 2.71 -10.15
N ILE A 9 6.77 2.14 -9.82
CA ILE A 9 6.60 0.70 -9.76
C ILE A 9 6.29 0.23 -11.19
N PRO A 10 7.11 -0.67 -11.77
CA PRO A 10 6.90 -1.12 -13.14
C PRO A 10 5.54 -1.79 -13.33
N ALA A 11 4.96 -1.60 -14.53
CA ALA A 11 3.67 -2.15 -14.89
C ALA A 11 3.58 -3.67 -14.71
N GLU A 12 4.66 -4.40 -14.97
CA GLU A 12 4.72 -5.84 -14.75
C GLU A 12 4.50 -6.21 -13.28
N ARG A 13 5.17 -5.50 -12.36
CA ARG A 13 5.02 -5.74 -10.92
C ARG A 13 3.62 -5.37 -10.45
N MET A 14 3.05 -4.27 -10.96
CA MET A 14 1.66 -3.87 -10.67
C MET A 14 0.65 -4.90 -11.18
N ARG A 15 0.86 -5.48 -12.37
CA ARG A 15 0.01 -6.57 -12.87
C ARG A 15 0.08 -7.81 -11.98
N GLN A 16 1.27 -8.23 -11.59
CA GLN A 16 1.44 -9.36 -10.66
C GLN A 16 0.74 -9.09 -9.32
N PHE A 17 0.84 -7.85 -8.82
CA PHE A 17 0.13 -7.43 -7.61
C PHE A 17 -1.38 -7.52 -7.77
N HIS A 18 -1.96 -6.93 -8.82
CA HIS A 18 -3.41 -6.97 -9.05
C HIS A 18 -3.91 -8.41 -9.20
N GLN A 19 -3.20 -9.26 -9.95
CA GLN A 19 -3.56 -10.68 -10.10
C GLN A 19 -3.56 -11.42 -8.77
N MET A 20 -2.59 -11.15 -7.90
CA MET A 20 -2.54 -11.74 -6.56
C MET A 20 -3.72 -11.27 -5.70
N VAL A 21 -4.01 -9.96 -5.71
CA VAL A 21 -5.12 -9.35 -4.96
C VAL A 21 -6.46 -9.93 -5.41
N ASP A 22 -6.70 -9.96 -6.72
CA ASP A 22 -7.93 -10.48 -7.32
C ASP A 22 -8.11 -11.95 -6.97
N ARG A 23 -7.04 -12.77 -7.11
CA ARG A 23 -7.08 -14.17 -6.69
C ARG A 23 -7.40 -14.35 -5.21
N TRP A 24 -6.86 -13.51 -4.35
CA TRP A 24 -7.15 -13.60 -2.92
C TRP A 24 -8.62 -13.25 -2.61
N LEU A 25 -9.16 -12.23 -3.27
CA LEU A 25 -10.57 -11.83 -3.16
C LEU A 25 -11.53 -12.90 -3.73
N GLU A 26 -11.13 -13.58 -4.81
CA GLU A 26 -12.00 -14.49 -5.56
C GLU A 26 -11.85 -15.97 -5.19
N GLU A 27 -10.74 -16.39 -4.61
CA GLU A 27 -10.43 -17.81 -4.40
C GLU A 27 -9.72 -18.10 -3.06
N GLY A 28 -9.25 -17.06 -2.36
CA GLY A 28 -8.40 -17.21 -1.18
C GLY A 28 -9.12 -17.17 0.17
N PRO A 29 -8.35 -17.12 1.27
CA PRO A 29 -8.86 -16.95 2.63
C PRO A 29 -9.79 -15.73 2.78
N ILE A 30 -9.58 -14.70 1.96
CA ILE A 30 -10.36 -13.47 1.99
C ILE A 30 -11.78 -13.71 1.47
N LYS A 31 -11.96 -14.54 0.44
CA LYS A 31 -13.31 -14.98 0.02
C LYS A 31 -14.04 -15.75 1.11
N LEU A 32 -13.33 -16.66 1.78
CA LEU A 32 -13.92 -17.44 2.88
C LEU A 32 -14.37 -16.52 4.02
N ALA A 33 -13.54 -15.56 4.42
CA ALA A 33 -13.91 -14.55 5.40
C ALA A 33 -15.10 -13.71 4.93
N THR A 34 -15.12 -13.30 3.65
CA THR A 34 -16.23 -12.53 3.04
C THR A 34 -17.56 -13.28 3.16
N ASN A 35 -17.57 -14.57 2.80
CA ASN A 35 -18.78 -15.39 2.88
C ASN A 35 -19.26 -15.56 4.33
N ALA A 36 -18.34 -15.73 5.28
CA ALA A 36 -18.66 -15.79 6.70
C ALA A 36 -19.26 -14.46 7.21
N THR A 37 -18.70 -13.32 6.79
CA THR A 37 -19.23 -12.00 7.11
C THR A 37 -20.63 -11.81 6.52
N ILE A 38 -20.86 -12.17 5.25
CA ILE A 38 -22.19 -12.12 4.62
C ILE A 38 -23.19 -12.94 5.42
N THR A 39 -22.84 -14.17 5.78
CA THR A 39 -23.71 -15.07 6.58
C THR A 39 -24.03 -14.45 7.94
N ALA A 40 -23.04 -13.85 8.62
CA ALA A 40 -23.24 -13.17 9.89
C ALA A 40 -24.17 -11.95 9.77
N MET A 41 -24.02 -11.15 8.71
CA MET A 41 -24.87 -9.99 8.44
C MET A 41 -26.31 -10.40 8.10
N GLU A 42 -26.49 -11.49 7.35
CA GLU A 42 -27.81 -12.08 7.07
C GLU A 42 -28.51 -12.51 8.36
N ASN A 43 -27.79 -13.21 9.25
CA ASN A 43 -28.32 -13.62 10.55
C ASN A 43 -28.67 -12.43 11.46
N ALA A 44 -27.96 -11.31 11.31
CA ALA A 44 -28.24 -10.06 12.01
C ALA A 44 -29.38 -9.25 11.37
N GLY A 45 -29.96 -9.70 10.25
CA GLY A 45 -31.05 -9.00 9.56
C GLY A 45 -30.61 -7.72 8.86
N ILE A 46 -29.32 -7.54 8.56
CA ILE A 46 -28.80 -6.34 7.89
C ILE A 46 -29.34 -6.31 6.45
N PRO A 47 -29.90 -5.18 5.96
CA PRO A 47 -30.39 -5.06 4.59
C PRO A 47 -29.32 -5.34 3.53
N LYS A 48 -29.70 -5.96 2.40
CA LYS A 48 -28.75 -6.33 1.33
C LYS A 48 -27.96 -5.16 0.75
N ALA A 49 -28.57 -3.98 0.65
CA ALA A 49 -27.89 -2.78 0.20
C ALA A 49 -26.76 -2.35 1.16
N GLU A 50 -27.01 -2.45 2.47
CA GLU A 50 -26.02 -2.14 3.50
C GLU A 50 -24.91 -3.19 3.56
N GLN A 51 -25.25 -4.47 3.38
CA GLN A 51 -24.25 -5.55 3.23
C GLN A 51 -23.29 -5.27 2.08
N ALA A 52 -23.81 -4.85 0.91
CA ALA A 52 -23.00 -4.55 -0.26
C ALA A 52 -22.03 -3.39 0.00
N ALA A 53 -22.50 -2.31 0.63
CA ALA A 53 -21.67 -1.16 1.00
C ALA A 53 -20.56 -1.55 1.99
N ILE A 54 -20.86 -2.37 3.01
CA ILE A 54 -19.87 -2.85 3.98
C ILE A 54 -18.76 -3.67 3.28
N ILE A 55 -19.13 -4.54 2.34
CA ILE A 55 -18.15 -5.35 1.60
C ILE A 55 -17.32 -4.46 0.66
N GLU A 56 -17.91 -3.48 0.00
CA GLU A 56 -17.20 -2.52 -0.85
C GLU A 56 -16.17 -1.71 -0.05
N ASP A 57 -16.56 -1.12 1.08
CA ASP A 57 -15.65 -0.36 1.97
C ASP A 57 -14.48 -1.23 2.43
N ARG A 58 -14.77 -2.49 2.81
CA ARG A 58 -13.77 -3.47 3.21
C ARG A 58 -12.79 -3.72 2.07
N ASP A 59 -13.28 -3.95 0.85
CA ASP A 59 -12.43 -4.21 -0.32
C ASP A 59 -11.52 -3.02 -0.65
N ILE A 60 -12.03 -1.78 -0.52
CA ILE A 60 -11.24 -0.55 -0.68
C ILE A 60 -10.10 -0.50 0.34
N ILE A 61 -10.40 -0.70 1.63
CA ILE A 61 -9.39 -0.68 2.71
C ILE A 61 -8.35 -1.79 2.50
N MET A 62 -8.79 -2.98 2.10
CA MET A 62 -7.89 -4.10 1.84
C MET A 62 -6.95 -3.85 0.66
N LYS A 63 -7.48 -3.35 -0.47
CA LYS A 63 -6.65 -3.00 -1.62
C LYS A 63 -5.62 -1.93 -1.25
N TYR A 64 -6.01 -0.94 -0.47
CA TYR A 64 -5.09 0.07 0.07
C TYR A 64 -3.99 -0.57 0.93
N ASN A 65 -4.34 -1.41 1.91
CA ASN A 65 -3.36 -2.06 2.77
C ASN A 65 -2.41 -2.98 2.01
N MET A 66 -2.90 -3.73 1.03
CA MET A 66 -2.07 -4.58 0.19
C MET A 66 -1.10 -3.77 -0.68
N ARG A 67 -1.51 -2.59 -1.16
CA ARG A 67 -0.64 -1.66 -1.89
C ARG A 67 0.53 -1.17 -1.02
N LEU A 68 0.31 -0.92 0.27
CA LEU A 68 1.40 -0.60 1.21
C LEU A 68 2.45 -1.72 1.26
N GLY A 69 2.00 -2.98 1.13
CA GLY A 69 2.88 -4.14 1.02
C GLY A 69 3.80 -4.08 -0.20
N VAL A 70 3.29 -3.70 -1.37
CA VAL A 70 4.10 -3.54 -2.59
C VAL A 70 5.10 -2.39 -2.45
N ILE A 71 4.69 -1.27 -1.89
CA ILE A 71 5.61 -0.14 -1.62
C ILE A 71 6.73 -0.60 -0.70
N SER A 72 6.40 -1.32 0.38
CA SER A 72 7.39 -1.85 1.33
C SER A 72 8.33 -2.86 0.65
N GLU A 73 7.80 -3.75 -0.19
CA GLU A 73 8.62 -4.71 -0.95
C GLU A 73 9.60 -4.02 -1.91
N VAL A 74 9.11 -3.06 -2.70
CA VAL A 74 9.89 -2.43 -3.78
C VAL A 74 10.85 -1.39 -3.25
N PHE A 75 10.41 -0.56 -2.28
CA PHE A 75 11.16 0.61 -1.83
C PHE A 75 11.64 0.50 -0.38
N GLY A 76 11.16 -0.46 0.41
CA GLY A 76 11.53 -0.64 1.81
C GLY A 76 13.04 -0.63 2.05
N PRO A 77 13.85 -1.43 1.33
CA PRO A 77 15.30 -1.42 1.52
C PRO A 77 15.96 -0.06 1.27
N ALA A 78 15.47 0.71 0.30
CA ALA A 78 15.98 2.04 0.00
C ALA A 78 15.52 3.08 1.04
N ILE A 79 14.28 2.98 1.51
CA ILE A 79 13.72 3.82 2.58
C ILE A 79 14.49 3.57 3.88
N GLU A 80 14.71 2.30 4.25
CA GLU A 80 15.48 1.89 5.42
C GLU A 80 16.90 2.43 5.36
N LYS A 81 17.56 2.33 4.20
CA LYS A 81 18.90 2.90 4.00
C LYS A 81 18.91 4.42 4.14
N ALA A 82 17.96 5.11 3.52
CA ALA A 82 17.87 6.56 3.55
C ALA A 82 17.64 7.09 4.97
N VAL A 83 16.63 6.57 5.66
CA VAL A 83 16.29 6.98 7.03
C VAL A 83 17.36 6.53 8.02
N GLY A 84 17.81 5.27 7.93
CA GLY A 84 18.82 4.69 8.83
C GLY A 84 20.20 5.33 8.71
N SER A 85 20.47 6.10 7.65
CA SER A 85 21.70 6.90 7.53
C SER A 85 21.72 8.11 8.46
N TYR A 86 20.56 8.58 8.93
CA TYR A 86 20.44 9.82 9.72
C TYR A 86 19.66 9.64 11.03
N ARG A 87 18.90 8.56 11.16
CA ARG A 87 18.07 8.24 12.34
C ARG A 87 18.36 6.85 12.85
N SER A 88 17.96 6.59 14.09
CA SER A 88 18.08 5.26 14.70
C SER A 88 16.93 4.98 15.67
N GLY A 89 16.78 3.72 16.07
CA GLY A 89 15.76 3.32 17.05
C GLY A 89 14.33 3.59 16.57
N SER A 90 13.45 3.98 17.49
CA SER A 90 12.03 4.22 17.21
C SER A 90 11.81 5.35 16.21
N GLU A 91 12.66 6.39 16.23
CA GLU A 91 12.52 7.52 15.30
C GLU A 91 12.71 7.08 13.84
N ALA A 92 13.67 6.19 13.58
CA ALA A 92 13.84 5.62 12.25
C ALA A 92 12.63 4.78 11.84
N GLN A 93 12.10 3.96 12.76
CA GLN A 93 10.93 3.12 12.50
C GLN A 93 9.69 3.95 12.18
N ASP A 94 9.44 5.00 12.95
CA ASP A 94 8.31 5.91 12.76
C ASP A 94 8.40 6.64 11.41
N GLU A 95 9.59 7.10 11.03
CA GLU A 95 9.80 7.79 9.75
C GLU A 95 9.68 6.83 8.55
N ILE A 96 10.20 5.61 8.66
CA ILE A 96 10.02 4.57 7.64
C ILE A 96 8.52 4.27 7.45
N ALA A 97 7.79 4.06 8.55
CA ALA A 97 6.36 3.79 8.50
C ALA A 97 5.59 4.97 7.89
N ARG A 98 5.92 6.20 8.29
CA ARG A 98 5.34 7.42 7.71
C ARG A 98 5.57 7.49 6.21
N LEU A 99 6.79 7.26 5.73
CA LEU A 99 7.12 7.32 4.30
C LEU A 99 6.31 6.31 3.49
N ILE A 100 6.12 5.08 4.01
CA ILE A 100 5.33 4.04 3.34
C ILE A 100 3.84 4.41 3.33
N VAL A 101 3.28 4.77 4.48
CA VAL A 101 1.84 5.04 4.63
C VAL A 101 1.41 6.32 3.91
N THR A 102 2.28 7.33 3.83
CA THR A 102 1.97 8.60 3.17
C THR A 102 2.36 8.65 1.70
N ALA A 103 2.93 7.56 1.15
CA ALA A 103 3.31 7.49 -0.25
C ALA A 103 2.10 7.54 -1.19
N MET A 104 2.00 8.63 -1.95
CA MET A 104 0.90 8.83 -2.90
C MET A 104 1.20 8.11 -4.21
N GLY A 105 0.19 7.45 -4.76
CA GLY A 105 0.27 6.71 -6.03
C GLY A 105 -0.56 7.32 -7.13
N LEU A 106 0.00 7.41 -8.33
CA LEU A 106 -0.72 7.77 -9.54
C LEU A 106 -0.49 6.70 -10.61
N ARG A 107 -1.54 5.94 -10.92
CA ARG A 107 -1.54 5.00 -12.04
C ARG A 107 -1.29 5.73 -13.36
N GLN A 108 -0.43 5.15 -14.19
CA GLN A 108 -0.06 5.66 -15.51
C GLN A 108 -0.80 4.88 -16.60
N ASP A 109 -0.76 5.40 -17.83
CA ASP A 109 -1.42 4.81 -19.00
C ASP A 109 -0.90 3.40 -19.37
N ASP A 110 0.34 3.08 -18.98
CA ASP A 110 1.00 1.80 -19.25
C ASP A 110 0.79 0.75 -18.14
N ASP A 111 -0.11 1.02 -17.19
CA ASP A 111 -0.35 0.26 -15.95
C ASP A 111 0.77 0.33 -14.90
N SER A 112 1.81 1.13 -15.10
CA SER A 112 2.77 1.43 -14.05
C SER A 112 2.16 2.36 -12.99
N GLU A 113 2.83 2.48 -11.85
CA GLU A 113 2.40 3.40 -10.79
C GLU A 113 3.54 4.36 -10.43
N LEU A 114 3.27 5.66 -10.58
CA LEU A 114 4.16 6.70 -10.11
C LEU A 114 3.90 6.96 -8.62
N VAL A 115 4.88 6.63 -7.79
CA VAL A 115 4.81 6.78 -6.34
C VAL A 115 5.60 8.01 -5.91
N THR A 116 4.97 8.90 -5.15
CA THR A 116 5.59 10.10 -4.60
C THR A 116 5.84 9.92 -3.11
N PHE A 117 7.11 10.00 -2.73
CA PHE A 117 7.57 9.99 -1.34
C PHE A 117 7.85 11.42 -0.89
N THR A 118 7.40 11.78 0.31
CA THR A 118 7.65 13.10 0.89
C THR A 118 8.59 12.98 2.08
N PHE A 119 9.85 13.38 1.90
CA PHE A 119 10.88 13.40 2.92
C PHE A 119 10.88 14.70 3.71
N THR A 120 11.30 14.61 4.97
CA THR A 120 11.43 15.76 5.86
C THR A 120 12.79 16.46 5.72
N THR A 121 13.80 15.77 5.19
CA THR A 121 15.14 16.32 4.94
C THR A 121 15.63 16.03 3.52
N GLN A 122 16.47 16.93 2.98
CA GLN A 122 17.10 16.74 1.67
C GLN A 122 18.10 15.57 1.70
N SER A 123 18.83 15.40 2.80
CA SER A 123 19.84 14.35 2.93
C SER A 123 19.24 12.95 2.81
N GLU A 124 18.08 12.69 3.44
CA GLU A 124 17.36 11.42 3.29
C GLU A 124 16.85 11.24 1.86
N ALA A 125 16.27 12.30 1.26
CA ALA A 125 15.79 12.26 -0.11
C ALA A 125 16.90 11.91 -1.11
N ASP A 126 18.09 12.50 -0.97
CA ASP A 126 19.25 12.25 -1.83
C ASP A 126 19.77 10.81 -1.72
N VAL A 127 19.76 10.25 -0.50
CA VAL A 127 20.18 8.85 -0.29
C VAL A 127 19.15 7.88 -0.88
N PHE A 128 17.87 8.15 -0.68
CA PHE A 128 16.79 7.37 -1.28
C PHE A 128 16.87 7.39 -2.80
N GLU A 129 17.05 8.57 -3.38
CA GLU A 129 17.19 8.77 -4.82
C GLU A 129 18.34 7.96 -5.43
N LYS A 130 19.47 7.88 -4.74
CA LYS A 130 20.62 7.07 -5.18
C LYS A 130 20.44 5.57 -4.99
N ALA A 131 19.48 5.17 -4.17
CA ALA A 131 19.22 3.77 -3.82
C ALA A 131 18.06 3.15 -4.60
N THR A 132 17.40 3.92 -5.47
CA THR A 132 16.22 3.52 -6.27
C THR A 132 16.40 3.91 -7.72
#